data_AF-Q0GNJ7-F1
#
_entry.id   AF-Q0GNJ7-F1
#
_cell.length_a   1.000
_cell.length_b   1.000
_cell.length_c   1.000
_cell.angle_alpha   90.00
_cell.angle_beta   90.00
_cell.angle_gamma   90.00
#
_symmetry.space_group_name_H-M   'P 1'
#
loop_
_entity.id
_entity.type
_entity.pdbx_description
1 polymer ?
#
loop_
_entity_poly.entity_id
_entity_poly.type
_entity_poly.pdbx_seq_one_letter_code
_entity_poly.pdbx_strand_id
1 'polypeptide(L)'
;MINPPIALYYMQGLNTTAVHAHGALYGVYGTLGLGLMLFCLRAMKPNLIWKEKPIALAFWAINIGLMLEIVLSLLPVGLLQTYQSVANGYWSARSPEFLQTTLMQNLRWLRMIGDTVFAVGAIAFVYFALGLMLRRKARLEVPVPVPEQV
;
A
#
# COMPACT_ATOMS: atom_id res chain seq x y z
N MET A 1 -8.44 7.72 -16.13
CA MET A 1 -9.72 6.98 -16.29
C MET A 1 -10.93 7.76 -15.78
N ILE A 2 -10.93 8.25 -14.54
CA ILE A 2 -12.11 8.91 -13.94
C ILE A 2 -12.14 10.44 -14.12
N ASN A 3 -11.37 11.01 -15.04
CA ASN A 3 -11.18 12.47 -15.15
C ASN A 3 -12.02 13.16 -16.24
N PRO A 4 -12.27 12.54 -17.42
CA PRO A 4 -13.11 13.19 -18.42
C PRO A 4 -14.51 13.47 -17.88
N PRO A 5 -15.13 14.64 -18.17
CA PRO A 5 -16.46 14.99 -17.64
C PRO A 5 -17.54 13.94 -17.94
N ILE A 6 -17.49 13.35 -19.15
CA ILE A 6 -18.41 12.27 -19.54
C ILE A 6 -18.24 11.01 -18.66
N ALA A 7 -17.00 10.71 -18.27
CA ALA A 7 -16.69 9.61 -17.37
C ALA A 7 -17.19 9.90 -15.95
N LEU A 8 -16.98 11.12 -15.45
CA LEU A 8 -17.45 11.54 -14.12
C LEU A 8 -18.98 11.47 -13.99
N TYR A 9 -19.72 11.88 -15.02
CA TYR A 9 -21.18 11.81 -15.02
C TYR A 9 -21.72 10.42 -14.63
N TYR A 10 -21.05 9.34 -15.08
CA TYR A 10 -21.45 7.97 -14.76
C TYR A 10 -20.69 7.33 -13.59
N MET A 11 -19.45 7.74 -13.32
CA MET A 11 -18.54 7.04 -12.40
C MET A 11 -18.26 7.77 -11.08
N GLN A 12 -18.70 9.02 -10.92
CA GLN A 12 -18.39 9.80 -9.73
C GLN A 12 -18.87 9.10 -8.46
N GLY A 13 -17.99 8.92 -7.48
CA GLY A 13 -18.34 8.29 -6.20
C GLY A 13 -18.58 6.78 -6.27
N LEU A 14 -18.21 6.11 -7.36
CA LEU A 14 -18.20 4.64 -7.45
C LEU A 14 -16.84 4.07 -7.03
N ASN A 15 -16.72 2.74 -6.94
CA ASN A 15 -15.47 2.09 -6.51
C ASN A 15 -14.26 2.38 -7.44
N THR A 16 -14.48 2.88 -8.65
CA THR A 16 -13.39 3.37 -9.53
C THR A 16 -12.63 4.57 -8.92
N THR A 17 -13.28 5.39 -8.10
CA THR A 17 -12.60 6.42 -7.29
C THR A 17 -11.69 5.77 -6.25
N ALA A 18 -12.14 4.70 -5.59
CA ALA A 18 -11.33 3.97 -4.62
C ALA A 18 -10.13 3.26 -5.28
N VAL A 19 -10.30 2.70 -6.49
CA VAL A 19 -9.17 2.16 -7.30
C VAL A 19 -8.10 3.23 -7.50
N HIS A 20 -8.50 4.42 -7.96
CA HIS A 20 -7.56 5.51 -8.18
C HIS A 20 -6.89 5.95 -6.86
N ALA A 21 -7.67 6.08 -5.79
CA ALA A 21 -7.17 6.49 -4.48
C ALA A 21 -6.11 5.51 -3.94
N HIS A 22 -6.36 4.20 -3.95
CA HIS A 22 -5.39 3.22 -3.43
C HIS A 22 -4.15 3.13 -4.33
N GLY A 23 -4.35 3.13 -5.66
CA GLY A 23 -3.25 3.13 -6.61
C GLY A 23 -2.34 4.36 -6.49
N ALA A 24 -2.90 5.55 -6.30
CA ALA A 24 -2.13 6.77 -6.16
C ALA A 24 -1.56 6.96 -4.74
N LEU A 25 -2.39 6.80 -3.71
CA LEU A 25 -2.00 7.04 -2.32
C LEU A 25 -0.94 6.04 -1.88
N TYR A 26 -1.18 4.74 -2.01
CA TYR A 26 -0.21 3.74 -1.57
C TYR A 26 0.83 3.48 -2.64
N GLY A 27 0.40 3.29 -3.89
CA GLY A 27 1.32 2.95 -4.98
C GLY A 27 2.37 4.02 -5.27
N VAL A 28 2.02 5.31 -5.13
CA VAL A 28 2.96 6.43 -5.35
C VAL A 28 3.40 7.06 -4.03
N TYR A 29 2.51 7.74 -3.30
CA TYR A 29 2.93 8.53 -2.14
C TYR A 29 3.41 7.66 -0.98
N GLY A 30 2.76 6.52 -0.75
CA GLY A 30 3.12 5.57 0.30
C GLY A 30 4.48 4.94 0.05
N THR A 31 4.72 4.40 -1.14
CA THR A 31 6.01 3.80 -1.51
C THR A 31 7.16 4.82 -1.48
N LEU A 32 6.93 6.05 -1.96
CA LEU A 32 7.91 7.14 -1.85
C LEU A 32 8.21 7.49 -0.39
N GLY A 33 7.19 7.56 0.47
CA GLY A 33 7.36 7.79 1.91
C GLY A 33 8.17 6.69 2.60
N LEU A 34 7.89 5.41 2.29
CA LEU A 34 8.64 4.27 2.80
C LEU A 34 10.10 4.30 2.32
N GLY A 35 10.33 4.63 1.04
CA GLY A 35 11.66 4.78 0.46
C GLY A 35 12.47 5.89 1.13
N LEU A 36 11.87 7.07 1.32
CA LEU A 36 12.51 8.19 2.01
C LEU A 36 12.84 7.84 3.47
N MET A 37 11.94 7.13 4.17
CA MET A 37 12.21 6.66 5.53
C MET A 37 13.44 5.73 5.57
N LEU A 38 13.52 4.74 4.68
CA LEU A 38 14.67 3.86 4.60
C LEU A 38 15.95 4.64 4.28
N PHE A 39 15.89 5.61 3.37
CA PHE A 39 17.02 6.47 3.06
C PHE A 39 17.52 7.23 4.30
N CYS A 40 16.62 7.88 5.04
CA CYS A 40 16.97 8.58 6.28
C CYS A 40 17.55 7.63 7.34
N LEU A 41 16.95 6.45 7.53
CA LEU A 41 17.46 5.43 8.47
C LEU A 41 18.86 4.95 8.08
N ARG A 42 19.15 4.82 6.77
CA ARG A 42 20.47 4.45 6.27
C ARG A 42 21.49 5.54 6.52
N ALA A 43 21.13 6.80 6.29
CA ALA A 43 21.99 7.96 6.54
C ALA A 43 22.33 8.13 8.03
N MET A 44 21.40 7.82 8.94
CA MET A 44 21.62 7.91 10.39
C MET A 44 22.60 6.86 10.94
N LYS A 45 22.63 5.66 10.37
CA LYS A 45 23.51 4.56 10.82
C LYS A 45 24.20 3.86 9.63
N PRO A 46 25.21 4.48 8.99
CA PRO A 46 25.82 3.97 7.75
C PRO A 46 26.55 2.63 7.93
N ASN A 47 27.14 2.41 9.10
CA ASN A 47 27.93 1.20 9.38
C ASN A 47 27.07 0.02 9.87
N LEU A 48 25.75 0.20 10.01
CA LEU A 48 24.87 -0.86 10.50
C LEU A 48 24.49 -1.82 9.37
N ILE A 49 24.77 -3.10 9.56
CA ILE A 49 24.38 -4.18 8.64
C ILE A 49 22.89 -4.49 8.83
N TRP A 50 22.11 -4.42 7.75
CA TRP A 50 20.67 -4.63 7.78
C TRP A 50 20.33 -6.10 7.53
N LYS A 51 19.24 -6.57 8.16
CA LYS A 51 18.61 -7.82 7.76
C LYS A 51 17.71 -7.52 6.55
N GLU A 52 18.11 -7.98 5.37
CA GLU A 52 17.39 -7.68 4.12
C GLU A 52 16.07 -8.44 3.99
N LYS A 53 15.97 -9.65 4.58
CA LYS A 53 14.78 -10.51 4.51
C LYS A 53 13.45 -9.81 4.87
N PRO A 54 13.31 -9.10 6.01
CA PRO A 54 12.07 -8.40 6.35
C PRO A 54 11.75 -7.25 5.40
N ILE A 55 12.75 -6.55 4.86
CA ILE A 55 12.54 -5.48 3.89
C ILE A 55 12.06 -6.06 2.56
N ALA A 56 12.69 -7.13 2.08
CA ALA A 56 12.29 -7.81 0.86
C ALA A 56 10.86 -8.35 0.98
N LEU A 57 10.50 -8.96 2.12
CA LEU A 57 9.14 -9.39 2.42
C LEU A 57 8.16 -8.21 2.39
N ALA A 58 8.49 -7.11 3.07
CA ALA A 58 7.65 -5.91 3.09
C ALA A 58 7.43 -5.35 1.68
N PHE A 59 8.49 -5.22 0.89
CA PHE A 59 8.44 -4.73 -0.48
C PHE A 59 7.49 -5.56 -1.35
N TRP A 60 7.67 -6.88 -1.37
CA TRP A 60 6.84 -7.76 -2.20
C TRP A 60 5.41 -7.83 -1.70
N ALA A 61 5.20 -8.00 -0.40
CA ALA A 61 3.86 -8.13 0.18
C ALA A 61 3.02 -6.85 0.03
N ILE A 62 3.61 -5.65 0.19
CA ILE A 62 2.89 -4.38 -0.01
C ILE A 62 2.47 -4.22 -1.48
N ASN A 63 3.38 -4.47 -2.43
CA ASN A 63 3.08 -4.32 -3.85
C ASN A 63 2.08 -5.37 -4.36
N ILE A 64 2.26 -6.63 -3.99
CA ILE A 64 1.35 -7.73 -4.36
C ILE A 64 -0.01 -7.53 -3.67
N GLY A 65 -0.03 -7.16 -2.39
CA GLY A 65 -1.27 -6.88 -1.66
C GLY A 65 -2.09 -5.77 -2.32
N LEU A 66 -1.44 -4.65 -2.68
CA LEU A 66 -2.08 -3.55 -3.38
C LEU A 66 -2.62 -3.98 -4.76
N MET A 67 -1.84 -4.76 -5.51
CA MET A 67 -2.27 -5.30 -6.80
C MET A 67 -3.50 -6.21 -6.64
N LEU A 68 -3.48 -7.12 -5.66
CA LEU A 68 -4.57 -8.04 -5.39
C LEU A 68 -5.85 -7.31 -4.98
N GLU A 69 -5.75 -6.32 -4.10
CA GLU A 69 -6.89 -5.50 -3.68
C GLU A 69 -7.58 -4.83 -4.89
N ILE A 70 -6.78 -4.25 -5.79
CA ILE A 70 -7.28 -3.59 -6.98
C ILE A 70 -7.91 -4.59 -7.95
N VAL A 71 -7.20 -5.67 -8.29
CA VAL A 71 -7.62 -6.60 -9.35
C VAL A 71 -8.75 -7.52 -8.91
N LEU A 72 -8.75 -8.01 -7.67
CA LEU A 72 -9.75 -8.97 -7.19
C LEU A 72 -11.07 -8.31 -6.79
N SER A 73 -11.03 -7.05 -6.35
CA SER A 73 -12.21 -6.39 -5.79
C SER A 73 -12.47 -5.01 -6.39
N LEU A 74 -11.62 -4.02 -6.14
CA LEU A 74 -11.98 -2.63 -6.40
C LEU A 74 -12.26 -2.34 -7.88
N LEU A 75 -11.42 -2.87 -8.77
CA LEU A 75 -11.57 -2.71 -10.22
C LEU A 75 -12.82 -3.42 -10.75
N PRO A 76 -13.05 -4.73 -10.53
CA PRO A 76 -14.24 -5.41 -11.04
C PRO A 76 -15.54 -4.81 -10.46
N VAL A 77 -15.57 -4.49 -9.17
CA VAL A 77 -16.72 -3.81 -8.55
C VAL A 77 -16.96 -2.44 -9.19
N GLY A 78 -15.90 -1.65 -9.40
CA GLY A 78 -16.00 -0.34 -10.04
C GLY A 78 -16.50 -0.41 -11.48
N LEU A 79 -16.04 -1.39 -12.27
CA LEU A 79 -16.51 -1.61 -13.64
C LEU A 79 -17.98 -2.03 -13.68
N LEU A 80 -18.39 -2.96 -12.82
CA LEU A 80 -19.79 -3.39 -12.73
C LEU A 80 -20.73 -2.25 -12.29
N GLN A 81 -20.32 -1.44 -11.31
CA GLN A 81 -21.07 -0.25 -10.92
C GLN A 81 -21.16 0.77 -12.05
N THR A 82 -20.08 0.98 -12.80
CA THR A 82 -20.06 1.90 -13.94
C THR A 82 -21.03 1.42 -15.03
N TYR A 83 -20.98 0.13 -15.36
CA TYR A 83 -21.89 -0.47 -16.32
C TYR A 83 -23.35 -0.30 -15.89
N GLN A 84 -23.66 -0.58 -14.62
CA GLN A 84 -25.01 -0.43 -14.08
C GLN A 84 -25.48 1.04 -14.13
N SER A 85 -24.57 1.98 -13.86
CA SER A 85 -24.85 3.42 -13.89
C SER A 85 -25.21 3.89 -15.30
N VAL A 86 -24.50 3.39 -16.32
CA VAL A 86 -24.78 3.70 -17.73
C VAL A 86 -26.07 3.04 -18.22
N ALA A 87 -26.31 1.78 -17.86
CA ALA A 87 -27.45 1.01 -18.37
C ALA A 87 -28.78 1.37 -17.70
N ASN A 88 -28.77 1.54 -16.38
CA ASN A 88 -29.99 1.64 -15.55
C ASN A 88 -30.07 2.94 -14.74
N GLY A 89 -29.09 3.83 -14.90
CA GLY A 89 -28.98 5.09 -14.18
C GLY A 89 -28.17 4.99 -12.88
N TYR A 90 -27.62 6.13 -12.47
CA TYR A 90 -26.71 6.22 -11.32
C TYR A 90 -27.32 5.75 -9.99
N TRP A 91 -28.62 6.00 -9.78
CA TRP A 91 -29.35 5.56 -8.59
C TRP A 91 -29.31 4.03 -8.43
N SER A 92 -29.39 3.30 -9.55
CA SER A 92 -29.38 1.83 -9.57
C SER A 92 -28.00 1.28 -9.21
N ALA A 93 -26.92 1.91 -9.66
CA ALA A 93 -25.54 1.50 -9.34
C ALA A 93 -25.18 1.60 -7.85
N ARG A 94 -25.94 2.41 -7.09
CA ARG A 94 -25.79 2.57 -5.63
C ARG A 94 -26.91 1.93 -4.82
N SER A 95 -27.85 1.29 -5.50
CA SER A 95 -28.99 0.65 -4.86
C SER A 95 -28.56 -0.58 -4.03
N PRO A 96 -29.23 -0.86 -2.91
CA PRO A 96 -29.00 -2.10 -2.15
C PRO A 96 -29.20 -3.34 -3.01
N GLU A 97 -30.18 -3.33 -3.91
CA GLU A 97 -30.52 -4.45 -4.80
C GLU A 97 -29.32 -4.87 -5.64
N PHE A 98 -28.56 -3.90 -6.16
CA PHE A 98 -27.34 -4.17 -6.91
C PHE A 98 -26.16 -4.56 -5.99
N LEU A 99 -25.93 -3.80 -4.92
CA LEU A 99 -24.77 -3.97 -4.04
C LEU A 99 -24.82 -5.24 -3.18
N GLN A 100 -26.02 -5.79 -2.94
CA GLN A 100 -26.25 -7.00 -2.15
C GLN A 100 -26.35 -8.27 -3.01
N THR A 101 -26.19 -8.16 -4.32
CA THR A 101 -26.09 -9.35 -5.17
C THR A 101 -24.93 -10.25 -4.74
N THR A 102 -25.09 -11.56 -4.93
CA THR A 102 -24.09 -12.56 -4.57
C THR A 102 -22.72 -12.27 -5.20
N LEU A 103 -22.70 -11.81 -6.46
CA LEU A 103 -21.45 -11.43 -7.14
C LEU A 103 -20.75 -10.26 -6.45
N MET A 104 -21.48 -9.20 -6.12
CA MET A 104 -20.92 -8.01 -5.48
C MET A 104 -20.41 -8.32 -4.06
N GLN A 105 -21.10 -9.20 -3.33
CA GLN A 105 -20.63 -9.68 -2.04
C GLN A 105 -19.37 -10.54 -2.16
N ASN A 106 -19.31 -11.46 -3.12
CA ASN A 106 -18.12 -12.28 -3.36
C ASN A 106 -16.89 -11.42 -3.68
N LEU A 107 -17.03 -10.44 -4.59
CA LEU A 107 -15.94 -9.52 -4.93
C LEU A 107 -15.48 -8.71 -3.71
N ARG A 108 -16.42 -8.24 -2.88
CA ARG A 108 -16.12 -7.52 -1.64
C ARG A 108 -15.32 -8.35 -0.65
N TRP A 109 -15.64 -9.64 -0.52
CA TRP A 109 -14.90 -10.56 0.35
C TRP A 109 -13.53 -10.95 -0.21
N LEU A 110 -13.40 -11.10 -1.53
CA LEU A 110 -12.10 -11.36 -2.17
C LEU A 110 -11.07 -10.26 -1.88
N ARG A 111 -11.53 -9.02 -1.62
CA ARG A 111 -10.67 -7.91 -1.16
C ARG A 111 -9.82 -8.28 0.06
N MET A 112 -10.37 -9.05 1.00
CA MET A 112 -9.71 -9.43 2.24
C MET A 112 -8.38 -10.15 2.01
N ILE A 113 -8.26 -10.88 0.89
CA ILE A 113 -7.02 -11.56 0.51
C ILE A 113 -5.91 -10.53 0.24
N GLY A 114 -6.21 -9.49 -0.55
CA GLY A 114 -5.27 -8.40 -0.83
C GLY A 114 -4.92 -7.60 0.42
N ASP A 115 -5.94 -7.22 1.20
CA ASP A 115 -5.78 -6.47 2.45
C ASP A 115 -4.88 -7.22 3.45
N THR A 116 -5.04 -8.54 3.57
CA THR A 116 -4.22 -9.38 4.47
C THR A 116 -2.75 -9.43 4.03
N VAL A 117 -2.50 -9.65 2.73
CA VAL A 117 -1.13 -9.69 2.18
C VAL A 117 -0.46 -8.32 2.36
N PHE A 118 -1.18 -7.23 2.09
CA PHE A 118 -0.69 -5.87 2.31
C PHE A 118 -0.34 -5.63 3.79
N ALA A 119 -1.23 -6.04 4.71
CA ALA A 119 -1.03 -5.88 6.15
C ALA A 119 0.20 -6.64 6.66
N VAL A 120 0.44 -7.87 6.19
CA VAL A 120 1.67 -8.63 6.51
C VAL A 120 2.92 -7.86 6.09
N GLY A 121 2.91 -7.25 4.91
CA GLY A 121 4.01 -6.42 4.43
C GLY A 121 4.24 -5.17 5.29
N ALA A 122 3.17 -4.48 5.65
CA ALA A 122 3.23 -3.31 6.53
C ALA A 122 3.78 -3.67 7.93
N ILE A 123 3.33 -4.77 8.52
CA ILE A 123 3.83 -5.26 9.81
C ILE A 123 5.32 -5.63 9.72
N ALA A 124 5.74 -6.31 8.65
CA ALA A 124 7.15 -6.64 8.43
C ALA A 124 8.03 -5.38 8.33
N PHE A 125 7.54 -4.33 7.68
CA PHE A 125 8.23 -3.04 7.60
C PHE A 125 8.35 -2.36 8.96
N VAL A 126 7.24 -2.29 9.72
CA VAL A 126 7.24 -1.70 11.07
C VAL A 126 8.16 -2.47 12.00
N TYR A 127 8.13 -3.79 11.97
CA TYR A 127 9.04 -4.65 12.73
C TYR A 127 10.50 -4.33 12.41
N PHE A 128 10.84 -4.17 11.12
CA PHE A 128 12.18 -3.79 10.69
C PHE A 128 12.59 -2.40 11.21
N ALA A 129 11.73 -1.39 11.03
CA ALA A 129 12.00 -0.03 11.45
C ALA A 129 12.17 0.09 12.98
N LEU A 130 11.27 -0.52 13.74
CA LEU A 130 11.37 -0.56 15.21
C LEU A 130 12.63 -1.30 15.67
N GLY A 131 12.99 -2.41 15.01
CA GLY A 131 14.23 -3.13 15.29
C GLY A 131 15.48 -2.26 15.10
N LEU A 132 15.49 -1.35 14.13
CA LEU A 132 16.59 -0.40 13.91
C LEU A 132 16.61 0.74 14.93
N MET A 133 15.44 1.26 15.31
CA MET A 133 15.29 2.36 16.25
C MET A 133 15.63 1.92 17.69
N LEU A 134 15.16 0.74 18.10
CA LEU A 134 15.33 0.22 19.47
C LEU A 134 16.69 -0.41 19.72
N ARG A 135 17.44 -0.80 18.68
CA ARG A 135 18.84 -1.26 18.83
C ARG A 135 19.73 -0.11 19.31
N ARG A 136 19.94 -0.05 20.63
CA ARG A 136 20.90 0.81 21.33
C ARG A 136 22.34 0.50 20.88
N LYS A 137 23.17 1.55 20.78
CA LYS A 137 24.61 1.47 20.48
C LYS A 137 25.27 0.36 21.31
N ALA A 138 25.69 -0.73 20.68
CA ALA A 138 26.87 -1.43 21.16
C ALA A 138 28.05 -0.49 20.86
N ARG A 139 28.62 0.05 21.92
CA ARG A 139 29.79 0.93 21.95
C ARG A 139 30.90 0.34 21.07
N LEU A 140 31.22 1.00 19.97
CA LEU A 140 32.55 0.93 19.39
C LEU A 140 33.24 2.22 19.81
N GLU A 141 33.82 2.20 21.01
CA GLU A 141 34.98 3.05 21.28
C GLU A 141 36.08 2.53 20.38
N VAL A 142 36.29 3.20 19.26
CA VAL A 142 37.56 3.08 18.54
C VAL A 142 38.55 3.89 19.38
N PRO A 143 39.60 3.28 19.94
CA PRO A 143 40.63 4.04 20.64
C PRO A 143 41.22 5.03 19.64
N VAL A 144 41.16 6.33 19.96
CA VAL A 144 41.89 7.34 19.20
C VAL A 144 43.38 7.03 19.42
N PRO A 145 44.18 6.79 18.38
CA PRO A 145 45.62 6.65 18.55
C PRO A 145 46.15 7.95 19.16
N VAL A 146 46.75 7.86 20.34
CA VAL A 146 47.48 8.99 20.93
C VAL A 146 48.69 9.23 20.03
N PRO A 147 48.90 10.45 19.50
CA PRO A 147 50.12 10.75 18.78
C PRO A 147 51.31 10.51 19.71
N GLU A 148 52.22 9.65 19.29
CA GLU A 148 53.49 9.43 19.97
C GLU A 148 54.22 10.78 19.96
N GLN A 149 54.42 11.35 21.16
CA GLN A 149 55.17 12.60 21.32
C GLN A 149 56.63 12.28 21.01
N VAL A 150 57.06 12.64 19.80
CA VAL A 150 58.46 12.68 19.38
C VAL A 150 58.84 14.13 19.14
#